data_AF-A0A5C7XNI7-F1
#
_entry.id   AF-A0A5C7XNI7-F1
#
_cell.length_a   1.000
_cell.length_b   1.000
_cell.length_c   1.000
_cell.angle_alpha   90.00
_cell.angle_beta   90.00
_cell.angle_gamma   90.00
#
_symmetry.space_group_name_H-M   'P 1'
#
loop_
_entity.id
_entity.type
_entity.pdbx_description
1 polymer ?
#
loop_
_entity_poly.entity_id
_entity_poly.type
_entity_poly.pdbx_seq_one_letter_code
_entity_poly.pdbx_strand_id
1 'polypeptide(L)'
;MSFHRNLLFRSTMLCVCSAIVATGCLLDRRPLANWPKLEPALFCPGDTVTASYDFLTPETCPADASCSSFFPTVRMNSTPTAFPARTTTNFVDSVTFTPPGDSVTVAFDIDRDTVTVPTARFDGGTRIFVARTQLVDATRVTRRLIGTDNQVLPHPGECAGGIANYSPIEVPGFPRLSTRVRLEEFSNENSFPVRYIVSGSVPGEVFDSMLMPGQRVLTTMPGVPASIAEARSIEAIPLIAQMCTPGSGATDPEPQPPPLRTGVRMGCR
;
A
#
# COMPACT_ATOMS: atom_id res chain seq x y z
N MET A 1 56.14 -4.24 47.11
CA MET A 1 55.15 -3.50 46.30
C MET A 1 54.78 -4.33 45.08
N SER A 2 53.57 -4.89 45.01
CA SER A 2 52.86 -5.20 43.75
C SER A 2 51.58 -5.99 44.09
N PHE A 3 50.52 -5.29 44.51
CA PHE A 3 49.21 -5.89 44.82
C PHE A 3 48.04 -5.08 44.21
N HIS A 4 48.30 -4.32 43.13
CA HIS A 4 47.31 -3.41 42.53
C HIS A 4 47.00 -3.67 41.06
N ARG A 5 47.54 -4.72 40.44
CA ARG A 5 47.45 -4.90 38.98
C ARG A 5 46.36 -5.87 38.49
N ASN A 6 45.65 -6.56 39.40
CA ASN A 6 44.67 -7.61 39.03
C ASN A 6 43.18 -7.25 39.25
N LEU A 7 42.87 -6.11 39.89
CA LEU A 7 41.47 -5.70 40.15
C LEU A 7 40.86 -4.87 39.02
N LEU A 8 41.68 -4.07 38.32
CA LEU A 8 41.21 -3.23 37.22
C LEU A 8 40.86 -4.03 35.95
N PHE A 9 41.49 -5.20 35.75
CA PHE A 9 41.26 -6.02 34.55
C PHE A 9 39.99 -6.88 34.61
N ARG A 10 39.52 -7.22 35.82
CA ARG A 10 38.27 -7.99 36.00
C ARG A 10 37.01 -7.11 35.95
N SER A 11 37.14 -5.82 36.26
CA SER A 11 36.00 -4.90 36.32
C SER A 11 35.58 -4.37 34.94
N THR A 12 36.50 -4.33 33.98
CA THR A 12 36.20 -3.90 32.59
C THR A 12 35.60 -5.00 31.72
N MET A 13 35.87 -6.28 32.00
CA MET A 13 35.32 -7.38 31.20
C MET A 13 33.84 -7.68 31.50
N LEU A 14 33.37 -7.35 32.71
CA LEU A 14 31.96 -7.52 33.10
C LEU A 14 31.03 -6.46 32.49
N CYS A 15 31.49 -5.23 32.27
CA CYS A 15 30.69 -4.19 31.62
C CYS A 15 30.51 -4.41 30.10
N VAL A 16 31.48 -5.04 29.44
CA VAL A 16 31.39 -5.32 27.99
C VAL A 16 30.45 -6.50 27.69
N CYS A 17 30.38 -7.50 28.57
CA CYS A 17 29.41 -8.60 28.39
C CYS A 17 27.96 -8.18 28.66
N SER A 18 27.69 -7.22 29.56
CA SER A 18 26.34 -6.68 29.76
C SER A 18 25.86 -5.78 28.62
N ALA A 19 26.77 -5.22 27.81
CA ALA A 19 26.40 -4.50 26.60
C ALA A 19 26.07 -5.44 25.44
N ILE A 20 26.81 -6.55 25.29
CA ILE A 20 26.62 -7.51 24.19
C ILE A 20 25.36 -8.36 24.37
N VAL A 21 24.97 -8.71 25.60
CA VAL A 21 23.70 -9.44 25.86
C VAL A 21 22.47 -8.52 25.72
N ALA A 22 22.63 -7.20 25.84
CA ALA A 22 21.56 -6.23 25.60
C ALA A 22 21.41 -5.84 24.11
N THR A 23 22.42 -6.10 23.28
CA THR A 23 22.42 -5.81 21.84
C THR A 23 22.31 -7.09 21.01
N GLY A 24 21.39 -7.99 21.36
CA GLY A 24 20.93 -8.99 20.39
C GLY A 24 20.56 -8.26 19.11
N CYS A 25 21.23 -8.59 18.00
CA CYS A 25 21.14 -7.94 16.69
C CYS A 25 19.72 -7.51 16.33
N LEU A 26 19.37 -6.25 16.64
CA LEU A 26 18.13 -5.62 16.24
C LEU A 26 18.39 -4.84 14.96
N LEU A 27 18.26 -5.52 13.83
CA LEU A 27 18.38 -4.96 12.49
C LEU A 27 17.07 -5.15 11.72
N ASP A 28 16.26 -4.09 11.69
CA ASP A 28 15.74 -3.39 10.50
C ASP A 28 14.69 -2.38 11.02
N ARG A 29 15.00 -1.07 10.97
CA ARG A 29 14.12 -0.01 11.49
C ARG A 29 13.32 0.59 10.34
N ARG A 30 12.06 0.19 10.18
CA ARG A 30 11.14 0.80 9.20
C ARG A 30 10.07 1.63 9.92
N PRO A 31 9.88 2.92 9.59
CA PRO A 31 8.80 3.74 10.16
C PRO A 31 7.41 3.22 9.76
N LEU A 32 6.47 3.19 10.72
CA LEU A 32 5.26 2.32 10.72
C LEU A 32 3.93 3.05 10.42
N ALA A 33 3.85 3.89 9.39
CA ALA A 33 2.58 4.53 9.03
C ALA A 33 1.45 3.55 8.60
N ASN A 34 1.74 2.26 8.32
CA ASN A 34 0.89 1.40 7.47
C ASN A 34 0.42 0.06 8.07
N TRP A 35 0.54 -0.18 9.38
CA TRP A 35 0.25 -1.53 9.94
C TRP A 35 -1.24 -1.76 10.22
N PRO A 36 -1.93 -0.90 10.97
CA PRO A 36 -3.38 -0.91 10.98
C PRO A 36 -3.96 -0.51 9.63
N LYS A 37 -4.86 -1.36 9.13
CA LYS A 37 -5.54 -1.24 7.85
C LYS A 37 -7.05 -1.20 8.05
N LEU A 38 -7.71 -0.47 7.18
CA LEU A 38 -9.16 -0.45 7.08
C LEU A 38 -9.53 -0.43 5.60
N GLU A 39 -10.00 -1.57 5.10
CA GLU A 39 -10.11 -1.82 3.66
C GLU A 39 -11.52 -2.33 3.30
N PRO A 40 -12.15 -1.81 2.24
CA PRO A 40 -11.63 -0.74 1.39
C PRO A 40 -11.72 0.65 2.05
N ALA A 41 -10.93 1.61 1.56
CA ALA A 41 -11.01 3.01 2.02
C ALA A 41 -12.30 3.70 1.52
N LEU A 42 -12.75 3.36 0.31
CA LEU A 42 -14.06 3.74 -0.23
C LEU A 42 -14.91 2.49 -0.52
N PHE A 43 -16.08 2.37 0.09
CA PHE A 43 -16.97 1.22 -0.04
C PHE A 43 -18.28 1.54 -0.77
N CYS A 44 -18.88 0.53 -1.40
CA CYS A 44 -20.21 0.59 -2.00
C CYS A 44 -21.30 0.09 -1.05
N PRO A 45 -22.57 0.49 -1.27
CA PRO A 45 -23.68 -0.03 -0.47
C PRO A 45 -23.70 -1.57 -0.44
N GLY A 46 -23.86 -2.13 0.76
CA GLY A 46 -23.90 -3.57 0.99
C GLY A 46 -22.53 -4.28 0.94
N ASP A 47 -21.43 -3.53 0.93
CA ASP A 47 -20.09 -4.10 1.09
C ASP A 47 -19.75 -4.38 2.55
N THR A 48 -18.81 -5.28 2.73
CA THR A 48 -18.10 -5.47 3.99
C THR A 48 -16.77 -4.73 3.98
N VAL A 49 -16.41 -4.18 5.14
CA VAL A 49 -15.10 -3.56 5.39
C VAL A 49 -14.35 -4.43 6.41
N THR A 50 -13.04 -4.56 6.24
CA THR A 50 -12.16 -5.28 7.15
C THR A 50 -11.20 -4.29 7.82
N ALA A 51 -11.27 -4.23 9.14
CA ALA A 51 -10.23 -3.64 9.98
C ALA A 51 -9.23 -4.73 10.36
N SER A 52 -7.93 -4.48 10.21
CA SER A 52 -6.91 -5.47 10.52
C SER A 52 -5.58 -4.84 10.92
N TYR A 53 -4.75 -5.63 11.59
CA TYR A 53 -3.34 -5.36 11.78
C TYR A 53 -2.58 -6.69 11.70
N ASP A 54 -1.33 -6.64 11.24
CA ASP A 54 -0.47 -7.82 11.14
C ASP A 54 0.97 -7.42 11.43
N PHE A 55 1.46 -7.64 12.66
CA PHE A 55 2.83 -7.34 13.07
C PHE A 55 3.87 -8.39 12.64
N LEU A 56 3.43 -9.55 12.13
CA LEU A 56 4.29 -10.63 11.68
C LEU A 56 4.94 -10.27 10.34
N THR A 57 4.15 -9.87 9.35
CA THR A 57 4.60 -9.65 7.95
C THR A 57 5.37 -10.87 7.39
N PRO A 58 6.52 -10.83 6.67
CA PRO A 58 7.04 -12.09 6.14
C PRO A 58 7.61 -13.02 7.23
N GLU A 59 7.74 -12.53 8.48
CA GLU A 59 8.20 -13.35 9.59
C GLU A 59 7.06 -14.24 10.07
N THR A 60 7.39 -15.45 10.50
CA THR A 60 6.44 -16.35 11.16
C THR A 60 6.92 -16.64 12.57
N CYS A 61 5.97 -16.78 13.49
CA CYS A 61 6.27 -17.33 14.80
C CYS A 61 6.71 -18.79 14.63
N PRO A 62 7.98 -19.13 14.93
CA PRO A 62 8.46 -20.50 14.73
C PRO A 62 7.96 -21.40 15.87
N ALA A 63 7.71 -22.67 15.56
CA ALA A 63 7.12 -23.62 16.51
C ALA A 63 7.98 -23.89 17.76
N ASP A 64 9.28 -23.62 17.68
CA ASP A 64 10.26 -23.80 18.74
C ASP A 64 10.47 -22.54 19.61
N ALA A 65 9.71 -21.46 19.36
CA ALA A 65 9.72 -20.24 20.18
C ALA A 65 8.38 -20.01 20.88
N SER A 66 8.41 -19.60 22.15
CA SER A 66 7.20 -19.11 22.84
C SER A 66 6.91 -17.67 22.41
N CYS A 67 6.14 -17.51 21.34
CA CYS A 67 5.77 -16.18 20.85
C CYS A 67 4.77 -15.45 21.74
N SER A 68 4.01 -16.20 22.54
CA SER A 68 2.97 -15.65 23.42
C SER A 68 3.48 -14.60 24.40
N SER A 69 4.73 -14.72 24.87
CA SER A 69 5.37 -13.73 25.75
C SER A 69 5.69 -12.40 25.05
N PHE A 70 5.63 -12.37 23.72
CA PHE A 70 5.96 -11.21 22.91
C PHE A 70 4.73 -10.56 22.25
N PHE A 71 3.53 -11.13 22.45
CA PHE A 71 2.32 -10.59 21.86
C PHE A 71 2.04 -9.16 22.34
N PRO A 72 1.78 -8.20 21.43
CA PRO A 72 1.17 -6.94 21.80
C PRO A 72 -0.27 -7.15 22.23
N THR A 73 -0.77 -6.18 23.00
CA THR A 73 -2.20 -6.01 23.20
C THR A 73 -2.67 -4.87 22.32
N VAL A 74 -3.61 -5.14 21.41
CA VAL A 74 -4.25 -4.14 20.55
C VAL A 74 -5.72 -4.04 20.89
N ARG A 75 -6.18 -2.81 21.09
CA ARG A 75 -7.61 -2.50 21.23
C ARG A 75 -8.13 -1.94 19.91
N MET A 76 -9.24 -2.48 19.43
CA MET A 76 -9.96 -1.99 18.26
C MET A 76 -11.34 -1.48 18.67
N ASN A 77 -11.67 -0.26 18.27
CA ASN A 77 -12.99 0.35 18.47
C ASN A 77 -13.47 1.01 17.16
N SER A 78 -14.78 1.09 16.97
CA SER A 78 -15.38 1.74 15.79
C SER A 78 -16.35 2.85 16.18
N THR A 79 -16.36 3.93 15.39
CA THR A 79 -17.31 5.04 15.49
C THR A 79 -17.89 5.38 14.11
N PRO A 80 -19.22 5.31 13.92
CA PRO A 80 -20.20 4.71 14.83
C PRO A 80 -19.89 3.22 15.11
N THR A 81 -20.51 2.65 16.14
CA THR A 81 -20.26 1.26 16.52
C THR A 81 -20.70 0.30 15.42
N ALA A 82 -19.73 -0.19 14.64
CA ALA A 82 -19.93 -1.14 13.56
C ALA A 82 -19.64 -2.59 14.00
N PHE A 83 -18.84 -2.74 15.04
CA PHE A 83 -18.56 -4.00 15.74
C PHE A 83 -18.31 -3.72 17.23
N PRO A 84 -18.55 -4.69 18.14
CA PRO A 84 -18.24 -4.53 19.56
C PRO A 84 -16.75 -4.22 19.77
N ALA A 85 -16.41 -3.33 20.71
CA ALA A 85 -15.01 -3.06 21.01
C ALA A 85 -14.29 -4.35 21.42
N ARG A 86 -13.07 -4.55 20.90
CA ARG A 86 -12.28 -5.77 21.10
C ARG A 86 -10.90 -5.42 21.60
N THR A 87 -10.36 -6.31 22.43
CA THR A 87 -8.97 -6.27 22.88
C THR A 87 -8.36 -7.64 22.58
N THR A 88 -7.27 -7.65 21.83
CA THR A 88 -6.63 -8.88 21.37
C THR A 88 -5.15 -8.86 21.76
N THR A 89 -4.70 -9.94 22.38
CA THR A 89 -3.28 -10.17 22.70
C THR A 89 -2.70 -11.16 21.70
N ASN A 90 -2.31 -10.65 20.53
CA ASN A 90 -1.75 -11.44 19.43
C ASN A 90 -1.04 -10.51 18.43
N PHE A 91 -0.15 -11.05 17.60
CA PHE A 91 0.52 -10.28 16.54
C PHE A 91 -0.39 -9.88 15.39
N VAL A 92 -1.46 -10.64 15.15
CA VAL A 92 -2.37 -10.46 14.02
C VAL A 92 -3.80 -10.58 14.52
N ASP A 93 -4.67 -9.69 14.06
CA ASP A 93 -6.11 -9.81 14.23
C ASP A 93 -6.82 -9.09 13.08
N SER A 94 -8.09 -9.47 12.87
CA SER A 94 -8.96 -8.79 11.93
C SER A 94 -10.42 -8.88 12.37
N VAL A 95 -11.20 -7.91 11.92
CA VAL A 95 -12.66 -7.91 12.04
C VAL A 95 -13.28 -7.39 10.76
N THR A 96 -14.19 -8.18 10.21
CA THR A 96 -14.99 -7.81 9.04
C THR A 96 -16.38 -7.43 9.50
N PHE A 97 -16.89 -6.31 9.00
CA PHE A 97 -18.19 -5.77 9.38
C PHE A 97 -18.87 -5.08 8.20
N THR A 98 -20.19 -4.92 8.27
CA THR A 98 -20.94 -4.06 7.33
C THR A 98 -21.04 -2.66 7.93
N PRO A 99 -20.58 -1.60 7.24
CA PRO A 99 -20.67 -0.23 7.76
C PRO A 99 -22.13 0.15 8.06
N PRO A 100 -22.46 0.64 9.28
CA PRO A 100 -23.83 1.01 9.64
C PRO A 100 -24.27 2.37 9.06
N GLY A 101 -23.36 3.11 8.41
CA GLY A 101 -23.62 4.42 7.82
C GLY A 101 -22.54 4.79 6.80
N ASP A 102 -22.50 6.07 6.42
CA ASP A 102 -21.67 6.57 5.30
C ASP A 102 -20.18 6.64 5.58
N SER A 103 -19.80 6.56 6.84
CA SER A 103 -18.40 6.60 7.25
C SER A 103 -18.25 5.78 8.52
N VAL A 104 -17.16 5.04 8.61
CA VAL A 104 -16.76 4.36 9.85
C VAL A 104 -15.32 4.69 10.12
N THR A 105 -15.06 5.16 11.32
CA THR A 105 -13.73 5.39 11.86
C THR A 105 -13.38 4.23 12.77
N VAL A 106 -12.21 3.62 12.59
CA VAL A 106 -11.68 2.56 13.46
C VAL A 106 -10.39 3.07 14.10
N ALA A 107 -10.35 3.07 15.43
CA ALA A 107 -9.11 3.33 16.17
C ALA A 107 -8.47 2.01 16.60
N PHE A 108 -7.14 2.02 16.58
CA PHE A 108 -6.26 0.93 16.95
C PHE A 108 -5.31 1.47 18.02
N ASP A 109 -5.57 1.10 19.27
CA ASP A 109 -4.75 1.51 20.41
C ASP A 109 -3.80 0.35 20.75
N ILE A 110 -2.49 0.60 20.72
CA ILE A 110 -1.47 -0.43 20.93
C ILE A 110 -0.81 -0.21 22.29
N ASP A 111 -0.68 -1.27 23.10
CA ASP A 111 -0.15 -1.16 24.47
C ASP A 111 1.34 -0.80 24.59
N ARG A 112 2.05 -0.66 23.47
CA ARG A 112 3.49 -0.44 23.41
C ARG A 112 3.92 0.21 22.10
N ASP A 113 5.06 0.90 22.16
CA ASP A 113 5.69 1.56 21.01
C ASP A 113 6.55 0.60 20.15
N THR A 114 6.83 -0.60 20.68
CA THR A 114 7.67 -1.61 20.04
C THR A 114 7.13 -3.02 20.22
N VAL A 115 7.01 -3.77 19.11
CA VAL A 115 6.64 -5.20 19.11
C VAL A 115 7.81 -6.05 18.63
N THR A 116 8.27 -6.96 19.47
CA THR A 116 9.37 -7.88 19.15
C THR A 116 8.80 -9.18 18.62
N VAL A 117 9.29 -9.65 17.47
CA VAL A 117 8.88 -10.90 16.84
C VAL A 117 10.08 -11.87 16.83
N PRO A 118 10.00 -13.02 17.51
CA PRO A 118 11.03 -14.06 17.36
C PRO A 118 10.97 -14.65 15.96
N THR A 119 12.12 -14.79 15.30
CA THR A 119 12.19 -15.37 13.94
C THR A 119 12.69 -16.81 13.98
N ALA A 120 12.54 -17.54 12.87
CA ALA A 120 13.13 -18.86 12.69
C ALA A 120 14.67 -18.83 12.51
N ARG A 121 15.27 -17.64 12.37
CA ARG A 121 16.70 -17.47 12.03
C ARG A 121 17.55 -17.37 13.30
N PHE A 122 18.79 -17.84 13.18
CA PHE A 122 19.80 -17.78 14.25
C PHE A 122 21.09 -17.13 13.73
N ASP A 123 21.77 -16.41 14.62
CA ASP A 123 23.11 -15.87 14.42
C ASP A 123 24.01 -16.34 15.56
N GLY A 124 25.05 -17.12 15.24
CA GLY A 124 25.99 -17.65 16.24
C GLY A 124 25.35 -18.48 17.36
N GLY A 125 24.21 -19.14 17.10
CA GLY A 125 23.45 -19.91 18.10
C GLY A 125 22.42 -19.10 18.90
N THR A 126 22.33 -17.78 18.68
CA THR A 126 21.31 -16.92 19.28
C THR A 126 20.19 -16.66 18.28
N ARG A 127 18.93 -16.72 18.72
CA ARG A 127 17.79 -16.43 17.84
C ARG A 127 17.78 -14.95 17.45
N ILE A 128 17.51 -14.68 16.18
CA ILE A 128 17.29 -13.32 15.68
C ILE A 128 15.86 -12.89 16.01
N PHE A 129 15.73 -11.69 16.56
CA PHE A 129 14.45 -11.04 16.82
C PHE A 129 14.31 -9.83 15.91
N VAL A 130 13.10 -9.62 15.40
CA VAL A 130 12.77 -8.45 14.59
C VAL A 130 11.87 -7.54 15.42
N ALA A 131 12.26 -6.29 15.60
CA ALA A 131 11.40 -5.30 16.27
C ALA A 131 10.63 -4.47 15.26
N ARG A 132 9.33 -4.29 15.52
CA ARG A 132 8.47 -3.28 14.92
C ARG A 132 8.45 -2.09 15.88
N THR A 133 9.23 -1.06 15.60
CA THR A 133 9.39 0.14 16.45
C THR A 133 8.58 1.32 15.92
N GLN A 134 8.26 2.31 16.76
CA GLN A 134 7.46 3.48 16.37
C GLN A 134 6.00 3.11 16.10
N LEU A 135 5.48 2.14 16.86
CA LEU A 135 4.05 1.88 16.91
C LEU A 135 3.40 3.06 17.61
N VAL A 136 2.42 3.65 16.93
CA VAL A 136 1.60 4.72 17.45
C VAL A 136 0.15 4.34 17.27
N ASP A 137 -0.70 4.82 18.17
CA ASP A 137 -2.14 4.68 18.03
C ASP A 137 -2.56 5.23 16.67
N ALA A 138 -3.40 4.47 15.97
CA ALA A 138 -3.78 4.78 14.61
C ALA A 138 -5.30 4.89 14.51
N THR A 139 -5.75 5.92 13.82
CA THR A 139 -7.15 6.02 13.39
C THR A 139 -7.22 5.85 11.89
N ARG A 140 -8.16 5.02 11.43
CA ARG A 140 -8.46 4.79 10.01
C ARG A 140 -9.91 5.09 9.73
N VAL A 141 -10.18 5.59 8.53
CA VAL A 141 -11.53 5.96 8.12
C VAL A 141 -11.83 5.29 6.80
N THR A 142 -13.00 4.65 6.73
CA THR A 142 -13.59 4.18 5.49
C THR A 142 -14.84 5.01 5.21
N ARG A 143 -15.13 5.29 3.94
CA ARG A 143 -16.28 6.12 3.54
C ARG A 143 -17.07 5.47 2.41
N ARG A 144 -18.38 5.67 2.43
CA ARG A 144 -19.25 5.27 1.34
C ARG A 144 -18.92 6.12 0.13
N LEU A 145 -18.70 5.47 -1.00
CA LEU A 145 -18.65 6.16 -2.28
C LEU A 145 -20.07 6.60 -2.64
N ILE A 146 -20.32 7.90 -2.59
CA ILE A 146 -21.61 8.51 -2.98
C ILE A 146 -21.44 9.11 -4.37
N GLY A 147 -22.19 8.59 -5.34
CA GLY A 147 -22.03 9.00 -6.74
C GLY A 147 -20.79 8.36 -7.36
N THR A 148 -19.88 9.20 -7.86
CA THR A 148 -18.70 8.75 -8.62
C THR A 148 -17.41 9.32 -8.07
N ASP A 149 -16.34 8.54 -8.14
CA ASP A 149 -14.96 8.96 -7.90
C ASP A 149 -14.33 9.35 -9.23
N ASN A 150 -14.01 10.64 -9.38
CA ASN A 150 -13.37 11.18 -10.57
C ASN A 150 -11.88 11.35 -10.31
N GLN A 151 -11.04 10.76 -11.15
CA GLN A 151 -9.59 10.85 -11.02
C GLN A 151 -8.94 11.18 -12.36
N VAL A 152 -7.77 11.82 -12.30
CA VAL A 152 -6.89 11.95 -13.46
C VAL A 152 -5.71 11.03 -13.23
N LEU A 153 -5.57 10.03 -14.10
CA LEU A 153 -4.49 9.05 -14.06
C LEU A 153 -3.33 9.57 -14.92
N PRO A 154 -2.16 9.90 -14.33
CA PRO A 154 -0.98 10.24 -15.09
C PRO A 154 -0.29 8.98 -15.61
N HIS A 155 -0.03 8.94 -16.90
CA HIS A 155 0.84 7.93 -17.52
C HIS A 155 2.24 8.52 -17.53
N PRO A 156 3.16 8.02 -16.68
CA PRO A 156 4.54 8.49 -16.69
C PRO A 156 5.16 8.14 -18.04
N GLY A 157 5.83 9.13 -18.63
CA GLY A 157 6.58 8.92 -19.85
C GLY A 157 8.07 8.83 -19.57
N GLU A 158 8.75 8.03 -20.37
CA GLU A 158 10.20 7.88 -20.37
C GLU A 158 10.71 8.08 -21.80
N CYS A 159 11.95 8.53 -21.94
CA CYS A 159 12.58 8.68 -23.24
C CYS A 159 13.30 7.39 -23.59
N ALA A 160 12.92 6.76 -24.71
CA ALA A 160 13.61 5.60 -25.24
C ALA A 160 14.03 5.92 -26.68
N GLY A 161 15.33 6.14 -26.89
CA GLY A 161 15.86 6.47 -28.23
C GLY A 161 15.37 7.81 -28.78
N GLY A 162 15.15 8.82 -27.91
CA GLY A 162 14.70 10.16 -28.28
C GLY A 162 13.19 10.30 -28.53
N ILE A 163 12.43 9.21 -28.38
CA ILE A 163 10.97 9.19 -28.50
C ILE A 163 10.36 8.92 -27.13
N ALA A 164 9.30 9.66 -26.80
CA ALA A 164 8.53 9.41 -25.59
C ALA A 164 7.80 8.06 -25.66
N ASN A 165 7.99 7.24 -24.64
CA ASN A 165 7.26 6.02 -24.39
C ASN A 165 6.49 6.14 -23.07
N TYR A 166 5.27 5.63 -23.00
CA TYR A 166 4.41 5.77 -21.82
C TYR A 166 4.04 4.42 -21.24
N SER A 167 4.16 4.30 -19.93
CA SER A 167 3.74 3.07 -19.25
C SER A 167 2.22 3.01 -19.09
N PRO A 168 1.62 1.81 -19.15
CA PRO A 168 0.26 1.61 -18.71
C PRO A 168 0.08 2.06 -17.25
N ILE A 169 -1.11 2.57 -16.92
CA ILE A 169 -1.45 2.98 -15.56
C ILE A 169 -2.53 2.08 -15.01
N GLU A 170 -2.40 1.72 -13.74
CA GLU A 170 -3.43 0.95 -13.04
C GLU A 170 -4.63 1.84 -12.72
N VAL A 171 -5.83 1.36 -13.04
CA VAL A 171 -7.07 1.95 -12.56
C VAL A 171 -7.21 1.61 -11.08
N PRO A 172 -7.41 2.61 -10.19
CA PRO A 172 -7.53 2.34 -8.77
C PRO A 172 -8.55 1.26 -8.46
N GLY A 173 -8.18 0.34 -7.58
CA GLY A 173 -9.02 -0.78 -7.15
C GLY A 173 -8.86 -1.06 -5.65
N PHE A 174 -9.15 -2.29 -5.24
CA PHE A 174 -8.88 -2.75 -3.88
C PHE A 174 -7.36 -2.64 -3.59
N PRO A 175 -6.94 -2.20 -2.40
CA PRO A 175 -7.72 -1.90 -1.19
C PRO A 175 -8.25 -0.47 -1.08
N ARG A 176 -7.97 0.41 -2.05
CA ARG A 176 -8.44 1.80 -2.00
C ARG A 176 -9.95 1.88 -2.25
N LEU A 177 -10.41 1.19 -3.29
CA LEU A 177 -11.80 1.15 -3.71
C LEU A 177 -12.37 -0.24 -3.48
N SER A 178 -13.67 -0.32 -3.22
CA SER A 178 -14.39 -1.59 -3.16
C SER A 178 -14.23 -2.39 -4.45
N THR A 179 -14.27 -3.71 -4.31
CA THR A 179 -14.33 -4.65 -5.43
C THR A 179 -15.62 -4.52 -6.25
N ARG A 180 -16.64 -3.77 -5.79
CA ARG A 180 -17.86 -3.40 -6.53
C ARG A 180 -17.76 -2.06 -7.28
N VAL A 181 -16.69 -1.31 -7.09
CA VAL A 181 -16.46 -0.11 -7.90
C VAL A 181 -16.08 -0.52 -9.33
N ARG A 182 -16.71 0.12 -10.30
CA ARG A 182 -16.55 -0.12 -11.74
C ARG A 182 -16.19 1.17 -12.47
N LEU A 183 -15.42 1.04 -13.54
CA LEU A 183 -15.17 2.13 -14.47
C LEU A 183 -16.46 2.44 -15.23
N GLU A 184 -16.93 3.68 -15.15
CA GLU A 184 -18.11 4.16 -15.89
C GLU A 184 -17.71 4.94 -17.14
N GLU A 185 -16.61 5.68 -17.06
CA GLU A 185 -16.14 6.55 -18.13
C GLU A 185 -14.62 6.69 -18.07
N PHE A 186 -14.00 6.81 -19.24
CA PHE A 186 -12.65 7.34 -19.35
C PHE A 186 -12.57 8.39 -20.47
N SER A 187 -11.59 9.29 -20.39
CA SER A 187 -11.52 10.47 -21.24
C SER A 187 -10.10 10.95 -21.47
N ASN A 188 -9.90 11.62 -22.60
CA ASN A 188 -8.64 12.24 -22.96
C ASN A 188 -8.53 13.64 -22.34
N GLU A 189 -7.69 13.80 -21.33
CA GLU A 189 -7.42 15.07 -20.66
C GLU A 189 -6.23 15.84 -21.27
N ASN A 190 -5.69 15.35 -22.39
CA ASN A 190 -4.57 15.95 -23.10
C ASN A 190 -5.05 16.93 -24.17
N SER A 191 -4.18 17.84 -24.59
CA SER A 191 -4.45 18.82 -25.64
C SER A 191 -4.32 18.27 -27.07
N PHE A 192 -4.00 16.98 -27.22
CA PHE A 192 -3.84 16.30 -28.51
C PHE A 192 -4.49 14.90 -28.50
N PRO A 193 -4.73 14.29 -29.68
CA PRO A 193 -5.33 12.96 -29.77
C PRO A 193 -4.45 11.86 -29.18
N VAL A 194 -5.07 10.96 -28.43
CA VAL A 194 -4.42 9.82 -27.76
C VAL A 194 -5.18 8.54 -28.11
N ARG A 195 -4.46 7.48 -28.43
CA ARG A 195 -5.00 6.13 -28.54
C ARG A 195 -4.96 5.45 -27.18
N TYR A 196 -6.09 4.93 -26.76
CA TYR A 196 -6.24 4.20 -25.50
C TYR A 196 -6.45 2.73 -25.76
N ILE A 197 -5.69 1.89 -25.06
CA ILE A 197 -5.90 0.45 -25.01
C ILE A 197 -6.29 0.12 -23.57
N VAL A 198 -7.52 -0.34 -23.39
CA VAL A 198 -8.10 -0.62 -22.07
C VAL A 198 -8.33 -2.11 -21.94
N SER A 199 -7.75 -2.71 -20.90
CA SER A 199 -7.85 -4.15 -20.65
C SER A 199 -8.91 -4.44 -19.61
N GLY A 200 -9.93 -5.22 -19.99
CA GLY A 200 -11.01 -5.65 -19.11
C GLY A 200 -10.63 -6.80 -18.18
N SER A 201 -11.61 -7.38 -17.49
CA SER A 201 -11.41 -8.56 -16.62
C SER A 201 -11.26 -9.88 -17.37
N VAL A 202 -11.65 -9.93 -18.65
CA VAL A 202 -11.52 -11.12 -19.49
C VAL A 202 -10.13 -11.16 -20.13
N PRO A 203 -9.35 -12.24 -19.95
CA PRO A 203 -8.02 -12.34 -20.54
C PRO A 203 -8.05 -12.19 -22.07
N GLY A 204 -7.22 -11.27 -22.59
CA GLY A 204 -7.10 -11.00 -24.02
C GLY A 204 -8.18 -10.09 -24.61
N GLU A 205 -9.21 -9.72 -23.85
CA GLU A 205 -10.21 -8.75 -24.28
C GLU A 205 -9.69 -7.32 -24.01
N VAL A 206 -9.51 -6.57 -25.10
CA VAL A 206 -9.05 -5.19 -25.06
C VAL A 206 -10.01 -4.31 -25.85
N PHE A 207 -10.22 -3.11 -25.34
CA PHE A 207 -10.90 -2.04 -26.07
C PHE A 207 -9.88 -1.02 -26.53
N ASP A 208 -9.83 -0.78 -27.83
CA ASP A 208 -8.88 0.11 -28.48
C ASP A 208 -9.63 1.26 -29.15
N SER A 209 -9.35 2.49 -28.72
CA SER A 209 -10.01 3.67 -29.27
C SER A 209 -9.08 4.87 -29.30
N MET A 210 -9.14 5.61 -30.39
CA MET A 210 -8.58 6.96 -30.48
C MET A 210 -9.58 7.96 -29.88
N LEU A 211 -9.10 8.81 -28.97
CA LEU A 211 -9.89 9.89 -28.38
C LEU A 211 -9.26 11.25 -28.70
N MET A 212 -10.08 12.15 -29.24
CA MET A 212 -9.73 13.56 -29.41
C MET A 212 -9.65 14.27 -28.05
N PRO A 213 -8.98 15.43 -27.95
CA PRO A 213 -8.93 16.23 -26.73
C PRO A 213 -10.32 16.45 -26.12
N GLY A 214 -10.50 16.11 -24.84
CA GLY A 214 -11.77 16.23 -24.12
C GLY A 214 -12.83 15.18 -24.46
N GLN A 215 -12.58 14.28 -25.42
CA GLN A 215 -13.51 13.21 -25.78
C GLN A 215 -13.56 12.16 -24.67
N ARG A 216 -14.76 11.59 -24.49
CA ARG A 216 -15.08 10.64 -23.42
C ARG A 216 -15.69 9.37 -23.98
N VAL A 217 -15.41 8.25 -23.34
CA VAL A 217 -16.02 6.95 -23.61
C VAL A 217 -16.67 6.44 -22.34
N LEU A 218 -17.98 6.21 -22.40
CA LEU A 218 -18.77 5.52 -21.40
C LEU A 218 -18.63 4.01 -21.62
N THR A 219 -18.44 3.26 -20.55
CA THR A 219 -18.34 1.79 -20.61
C THR A 219 -19.64 1.10 -21.02
N THR A 220 -20.75 1.85 -21.09
CA THR A 220 -22.06 1.37 -21.56
C THR A 220 -22.38 1.75 -23.00
N MET A 221 -21.48 2.44 -23.71
CA MET A 221 -21.74 2.78 -25.11
C MET A 221 -21.71 1.54 -26.01
N PRO A 222 -22.54 1.51 -27.08
CA PRO A 222 -22.49 0.44 -28.08
C PRO A 222 -21.08 0.27 -28.66
N GLY A 223 -20.62 -0.98 -28.76
CA GLY A 223 -19.28 -1.31 -29.26
C GLY A 223 -18.18 -1.30 -28.18
N VAL A 224 -18.46 -0.87 -26.96
CA VAL A 224 -17.56 -1.04 -25.81
C VAL A 224 -17.86 -2.38 -25.13
N PRO A 225 -16.88 -3.28 -24.98
CA PRO A 225 -17.10 -4.54 -24.27
C PRO A 225 -17.48 -4.32 -22.80
N ALA A 226 -18.38 -5.16 -22.28
CA ALA A 226 -18.88 -5.03 -20.91
C ALA A 226 -17.75 -5.21 -19.85
N SER A 227 -16.72 -6.00 -20.17
CA SER A 227 -15.57 -6.24 -19.30
C SER A 227 -14.72 -4.99 -19.06
N ILE A 228 -14.85 -3.95 -19.89
CA ILE A 228 -14.16 -2.66 -19.70
C ILE A 228 -14.62 -1.94 -18.43
N ALA A 229 -15.85 -2.20 -17.97
CA ALA A 229 -16.29 -1.70 -16.66
C ALA A 229 -15.45 -2.25 -15.49
N GLU A 230 -14.76 -3.37 -15.69
CA GLU A 230 -13.86 -4.02 -14.72
C GLU A 230 -12.37 -3.77 -15.01
N ALA A 231 -12.08 -2.83 -15.92
CA ALA A 231 -10.72 -2.55 -16.33
C ALA A 231 -9.82 -2.18 -15.15
N ARG A 232 -8.60 -2.74 -15.17
CA ARG A 232 -7.55 -2.50 -14.17
C ARG A 232 -6.32 -1.84 -14.73
N SER A 233 -6.18 -1.76 -16.04
CA SER A 233 -5.06 -1.11 -16.70
C SER A 233 -5.55 -0.33 -17.92
N ILE A 234 -5.00 0.85 -18.09
CA ILE A 234 -5.19 1.69 -19.27
C ILE A 234 -3.80 2.02 -19.82
N GLU A 235 -3.59 1.74 -21.09
CA GLU A 235 -2.44 2.20 -21.85
C GLU A 235 -2.84 3.42 -22.68
N ALA A 236 -1.94 4.41 -22.74
CA ALA A 236 -2.15 5.65 -23.48
C ALA A 236 -0.97 5.88 -24.42
N ILE A 237 -1.25 6.02 -25.71
CA ILE A 237 -0.26 6.20 -26.76
C ILE A 237 -0.56 7.53 -27.48
N PRO A 238 0.36 8.50 -27.49
CA PRO A 238 0.13 9.74 -28.19
C PRO A 238 0.15 9.49 -29.70
N LEU A 239 -0.78 10.08 -30.44
CA LEU A 239 -0.78 9.96 -31.91
C LEU A 239 0.14 10.99 -32.60
N ILE A 240 0.73 11.88 -31.81
CA ILE A 240 1.76 12.80 -32.23
C ILE A 240 3.03 12.38 -31.52
N ALA A 241 4.09 12.10 -32.27
CA ALA A 241 5.39 11.75 -31.69
C ALA A 241 5.87 12.90 -30.79
N GLN A 242 5.96 12.64 -29.50
CA GLN A 242 6.61 13.56 -28.58
C GLN A 242 8.10 13.28 -28.61
N MET A 243 8.86 14.26 -29.09
CA MET A 243 10.31 14.19 -29.08
C MET A 243 10.81 14.54 -27.68
N CYS A 244 11.72 13.72 -27.18
CA CYS A 244 12.49 14.07 -26.01
C CYS A 244 13.64 14.98 -26.42
N THR A 245 13.80 16.10 -25.71
CA THR A 245 15.03 16.90 -25.85
C THR A 245 16.22 16.08 -25.38
N PRO A 246 17.35 16.03 -26.10
CA PRO A 246 18.57 15.45 -25.54
C PRO A 246 18.97 16.22 -24.27
N GLY A 247 19.29 15.52 -23.18
CA GLY A 247 19.88 16.14 -22.01
C GLY A 247 21.18 16.86 -22.37
N SER A 248 21.48 17.98 -21.72
CA SER A 248 22.66 18.83 -22.01
C SER A 248 24.01 18.22 -21.59
N GLY A 249 24.03 17.02 -21.01
CA GLY A 249 25.28 16.36 -20.63
C GLY A 249 25.09 14.97 -20.03
N ALA A 250 26.22 14.27 -19.81
CA ALA A 250 26.29 12.90 -19.28
C ALA A 250 25.91 12.77 -17.79
N THR A 251 25.55 13.87 -17.12
CA THR A 251 25.21 13.93 -15.70
C THR A 251 23.82 14.49 -15.43
N ASP A 252 23.13 15.01 -16.45
CA ASP A 252 21.78 15.54 -16.28
C ASP A 252 20.77 14.39 -16.36
N PRO A 253 19.76 14.35 -15.47
CA PRO A 253 18.64 13.42 -15.65
C PRO A 253 18.08 13.60 -17.06
N GLU A 254 17.94 12.50 -17.80
CA GLU A 254 17.35 12.55 -19.14
C GLU A 254 15.97 13.22 -19.03
N PRO A 255 15.70 14.30 -19.79
CA PRO A 255 14.49 15.08 -19.59
C PRO A 255 13.27 14.22 -19.95
N GLN A 256 12.42 13.98 -18.95
CA GLN A 256 11.21 13.17 -19.13
C GLN A 256 10.16 13.94 -19.93
N PRO A 257 9.43 13.28 -20.84
CA PRO A 257 8.31 13.91 -21.53
C PRO A 257 7.18 14.18 -20.52
N PRO A 258 6.32 15.17 -20.78
CA PRO A 258 5.16 15.42 -19.92
C PRO A 258 4.26 14.17 -19.89
N PRO A 259 3.68 13.83 -18.71
CA PRO A 259 2.84 12.67 -18.58
C PRO A 259 1.55 12.83 -19.39
N LEU A 260 1.10 11.75 -20.04
CA LEU A 260 -0.27 11.72 -20.58
C LEU A 260 -1.25 11.64 -19.43
N ARG A 261 -2.45 12.19 -19.63
CA ARG A 261 -3.49 12.24 -18.62
C ARG A 261 -4.77 11.58 -19.10
N THR A 262 -5.31 10.70 -18.28
CA THR A 262 -6.59 10.03 -18.55
C THR A 262 -7.55 10.34 -17.43
N GLY A 263 -8.65 11.02 -17.74
CA GLY A 263 -9.73 11.24 -16.79
C GLY A 263 -10.53 9.95 -16.68
N VAL A 264 -10.73 9.43 -15.47
CA VAL A 264 -11.57 8.27 -15.19
C VAL A 264 -12.68 8.64 -14.23
N ARG A 265 -13.88 8.09 -14.47
CA ARG A 265 -15.03 8.18 -13.58
C ARG A 265 -15.42 6.77 -13.15
N MET A 266 -15.43 6.54 -11.85
CA MET A 266 -15.72 5.23 -11.27
C MET A 266 -16.91 5.32 -10.32
N GLY A 267 -17.79 4.33 -10.34
CA GLY A 267 -19.02 4.31 -9.53
C GLY A 267 -19.32 2.92 -9.00
N CYS A 268 -20.22 2.85 -8.02
CA CYS A 268 -20.71 1.59 -7.49
C CYS A 268 -21.69 0.93 -8.47
N ARG A 269 -21.50 -0.35 -8.75
CA ARG A 269 -22.43 -1.18 -9.53
C ARG A 269 -22.64 -2.55 -8.90
#